data_AF-A0AAV7HUT9-F1
#
_entry.id   AF-A0AAV7HUT9-F1
#
_cell.length_a   1.000
_cell.length_b   1.000
_cell.length_c   1.000
_cell.angle_alpha   90.00
_cell.angle_beta   90.00
_cell.angle_gamma   90.00
#
_symmetry.space_group_name_H-M   'P 1'
#
loop_
_entity.id
_entity.type
_entity.pdbx_description
1 polymer ?
#
loop_
_entity_poly.entity_id
_entity_poly.type
_entity_poly.pdbx_seq_one_letter_code
_entity_poly.pdbx_strand_id
1 'polypeptide(L)'
;MIFKTKESNGLILFNAGKGNDFIAIELLDGHVHYVIDLGDGALRIRDIAKSRLNDGKWHSVTISRPAPKKHTLAIDDNATVILSEGSNENLDLDGILYIGK
;
A
#
# COMPACT_ATOMS: atom_id res chain seq x y z
N MET A 1 -9.44 5.03 1.50
CA MET A 1 -9.88 4.57 2.83
C MET A 1 -9.49 5.60 3.88
N ILE A 2 -10.04 5.54 5.09
CA ILE A 2 -9.58 6.32 6.24
C ILE A 2 -9.21 5.38 7.38
N PHE A 3 -8.19 5.71 8.17
CA PHE A 3 -7.79 4.93 9.34
C PHE A 3 -7.42 5.84 10.52
N LYS A 4 -7.47 5.27 11.72
CA LYS A 4 -7.03 5.90 12.97
C LYS A 4 -6.50 4.81 13.89
N THR A 5 -5.28 4.97 14.39
CA THR A 5 -4.67 4.01 15.31
C THR A 5 -3.64 4.67 16.22
N LYS A 6 -3.26 3.97 17.29
CA LYS A 6 -2.07 4.26 18.11
C LYS A 6 -0.99 3.20 17.95
N GLU A 7 -1.30 2.06 17.34
CA GLU A 7 -0.34 0.99 17.08
C GLU A 7 0.68 1.46 16.04
N SER A 8 1.96 1.17 16.29
CA SER A 8 3.03 1.54 15.35
C SER A 8 3.12 0.61 14.15
N ASN A 9 2.62 -0.62 14.29
CA ASN A 9 2.70 -1.64 13.24
C ASN A 9 1.36 -2.36 13.09
N GLY A 10 1.00 -2.74 11.88
CA GLY A 10 -0.22 -3.50 11.64
C GLY A 10 -0.51 -3.70 10.16
N LEU A 11 -1.23 -4.77 9.84
CA LEU A 11 -1.70 -5.04 8.49
C LEU A 11 -3.07 -4.40 8.30
N ILE A 12 -3.20 -3.49 7.34
CA ILE A 12 -4.44 -2.75 7.09
C ILE A 12 -5.27 -3.44 6.00
N LEU A 13 -4.62 -3.84 4.91
CA LEU A 13 -5.25 -4.52 3.79
C LEU A 13 -4.29 -5.55 3.22
N PHE A 14 -4.80 -6.72 2.85
CA PHE A 14 -4.04 -7.73 2.12
C PHE A 14 -4.93 -8.51 1.16
N ASN A 15 -4.43 -8.74 -0.05
CA ASN A 15 -5.00 -9.73 -0.96
C ASN A 15 -3.86 -10.39 -1.75
N ALA A 16 -3.91 -11.70 -1.87
CA ALA A 16 -2.97 -12.51 -2.63
C ALA A 16 -3.65 -13.02 -3.91
N GLY A 17 -2.84 -13.28 -4.93
CA GLY A 17 -3.27 -13.72 -6.23
C GLY A 17 -2.52 -14.95 -6.73
N LYS A 18 -2.55 -15.12 -8.04
CA LYS A 18 -1.84 -16.20 -8.72
C LYS A 18 -0.33 -15.98 -8.66
N GLY A 19 0.42 -17.06 -8.47
CA GLY A 19 1.87 -16.99 -8.39
C GLY A 19 2.33 -16.16 -7.19
N ASN A 20 3.09 -15.09 -7.44
CA ASN A 20 3.58 -14.17 -6.41
C ASN A 20 2.77 -12.88 -6.33
N ASP A 21 1.69 -12.74 -7.10
CA ASP A 21 0.91 -11.51 -7.14
C ASP A 21 0.29 -11.23 -5.78
N PHE A 22 0.50 -10.03 -5.24
CA PHE A 22 -0.21 -9.59 -4.05
C PHE A 22 -0.25 -8.07 -3.96
N ILE A 23 -1.18 -7.59 -3.13
CA ILE A 23 -1.22 -6.22 -2.67
C ILE A 23 -1.36 -6.20 -1.15
N ALA A 24 -0.55 -5.37 -0.50
CA ALA A 24 -0.63 -5.13 0.93
C ALA A 24 -0.57 -3.63 1.23
N ILE A 25 -1.40 -3.18 2.17
CA ILE A 25 -1.25 -1.90 2.85
C ILE A 25 -0.97 -2.19 4.31
N GLU A 26 0.14 -1.67 4.81
CA GLU A 26 0.57 -1.91 6.17
C GLU A 26 1.12 -0.64 6.81
N LEU A 27 1.03 -0.60 8.12
CA LEU A 27 1.67 0.40 8.95
C LEU A 27 2.95 -0.22 9.49
N LEU A 28 4.10 0.44 9.31
CA LEU A 28 5.37 0.08 9.94
C LEU A 28 6.01 1.33 10.54
N ASP A 29 6.39 1.25 11.82
CA ASP A 29 6.89 2.37 12.62
C ASP A 29 6.07 3.68 12.46
N GLY A 30 4.74 3.53 12.38
CA GLY A 30 3.81 4.64 12.21
C GLY A 30 3.73 5.20 10.80
N HIS A 31 4.33 4.56 9.79
CA HIS A 31 4.26 4.98 8.39
C HIS A 31 3.53 3.96 7.53
N VAL A 32 2.67 4.45 6.65
CA VAL A 32 1.93 3.63 5.70
C VAL A 32 2.87 3.20 4.59
N HIS A 33 2.83 1.91 4.30
CA HIS A 33 3.53 1.30 3.20
C HIS A 33 2.51 0.62 2.29
N TYR A 34 2.65 0.93 1.01
CA TYR A 34 2.00 0.21 -0.07
C TYR A 34 3.01 -0.77 -0.66
N VAL A 35 2.68 -2.06 -0.56
CA VAL A 35 3.49 -3.15 -1.12
C VAL A 35 2.69 -3.85 -2.21
N ILE A 36 3.32 -4.08 -3.34
CA ILE A 36 2.73 -4.78 -4.46
C ILE A 36 3.76 -5.64 -5.15
N ASP A 37 3.37 -6.85 -5.52
CA ASP A 37 4.15 -7.70 -6.40
C ASP A 37 3.28 -8.06 -7.60
N LEU A 38 3.84 -7.94 -8.80
CA LEU A 38 3.21 -8.27 -10.08
C LEU A 38 3.83 -9.54 -10.69
N GLY A 39 4.61 -10.29 -9.92
CA GLY A 39 5.38 -11.46 -10.35
C GLY A 39 6.86 -11.18 -10.64
N ASP A 40 7.30 -9.93 -10.63
CA ASP A 40 8.69 -9.51 -10.87
C ASP A 40 9.44 -9.11 -9.57
N GLY A 41 8.83 -9.36 -8.41
CA GLY A 41 9.35 -9.00 -7.11
C GLY A 41 8.65 -7.78 -6.51
N ALA A 42 8.57 -7.78 -5.18
CA ALA A 42 7.78 -6.81 -4.44
C ALA A 42 8.35 -5.38 -4.52
N LEU A 43 7.54 -4.45 -5.02
CA LEU A 43 7.74 -3.02 -4.91
C LEU A 43 7.17 -2.51 -3.59
N ARG A 44 7.97 -1.79 -2.82
CA ARG A 44 7.57 -1.17 -1.54
C ARG A 44 7.64 0.35 -1.64
N ILE A 45 6.52 1.02 -1.39
CA ILE A 45 6.39 2.48 -1.40
C ILE A 45 5.98 2.93 0.00
N ARG A 46 6.84 3.70 0.66
CA ARG A 46 6.53 4.37 1.94
C ARG A 46 5.91 5.74 1.67
N ASP A 47 5.01 6.18 2.54
CA ASP A 47 4.55 7.57 2.54
C ASP A 47 5.68 8.59 2.77
N ILE A 48 5.39 9.85 2.43
CA ILE A 48 6.28 11.01 2.61
C ILE A 48 5.84 11.92 3.76
N ALA A 49 4.93 11.47 4.63
CA ALA A 49 4.54 12.24 5.79
C ALA A 49 5.76 12.44 6.70
N LYS A 50 5.92 13.66 7.22
CA LYS A 50 7.02 14.00 8.14
C LYS A 50 6.80 13.40 9.52
N SER A 51 5.55 13.35 9.95
CA SER A 51 5.13 12.78 11.22
C SER A 51 4.61 11.37 11.04
N ARG A 52 4.71 10.57 12.11
CA ARG A 52 4.04 9.27 12.19
C ARG A 52 2.52 9.45 12.16
N LEU A 53 1.84 8.50 11.53
CA LEU A 53 0.40 8.47 11.27
C LEU A 53 -0.37 7.65 12.33
N ASN A 54 0.32 7.12 13.35
CA ASN A 54 -0.29 6.49 14.52
C ASN A 54 -0.49 7.47 15.68
N ASP A 55 -0.83 8.72 15.38
CA ASP A 55 -1.01 9.78 16.38
C ASP A 55 -2.42 9.79 17.03
N GLY A 56 -3.25 8.80 16.70
CA GLY A 56 -4.64 8.70 17.16
C GLY A 56 -5.61 9.63 16.45
N LYS A 57 -5.24 10.24 15.31
CA LYS A 57 -6.15 11.00 14.45
C LYS A 57 -6.53 10.22 13.19
N TRP A 58 -7.57 10.71 12.52
CA TRP A 58 -7.99 10.17 11.25
C TRP A 58 -7.06 10.65 10.15
N HIS A 59 -6.55 9.70 9.36
CA HIS A 59 -5.77 9.94 8.16
C HIS A 59 -6.46 9.27 6.97
N SER A 60 -6.39 9.91 5.81
CA SER A 60 -6.89 9.37 4.55
C SER A 60 -5.76 8.71 3.76
N VAL A 61 -6.06 7.53 3.19
CA VAL A 61 -5.13 6.76 2.36
C VAL A 61 -5.79 6.48 1.03
N THR A 62 -5.16 6.91 -0.05
CA THR A 62 -5.57 6.63 -1.42
C THR A 62 -4.44 5.92 -2.14
N ILE A 63 -4.73 4.72 -2.66
CA ILE A 63 -3.83 4.00 -3.57
C ILE A 63 -4.50 3.97 -4.94
N SER A 64 -3.76 4.29 -5.99
CA SER A 64 -4.23 4.15 -7.36
C SER A 64 -3.12 3.68 -8.29
N ARG A 65 -3.52 3.00 -9.37
CA ARG A 65 -2.63 2.55 -10.44
C ARG A 65 -3.11 3.08 -11.79
N PRO A 66 -2.96 4.39 -12.07
CA PRO A 66 -3.57 5.04 -13.25
C PRO A 66 -3.03 4.57 -14.60
N ALA A 67 -1.90 3.87 -14.62
CA ALA A 67 -1.37 3.14 -15.77
C ALA A 67 -0.66 1.88 -15.25
N PRO A 68 -0.46 0.83 -16.05
CA PRO A 68 -0.03 -0.49 -15.55
C PRO A 68 1.19 -0.46 -14.62
N LYS A 69 2.20 0.37 -14.94
CA LYS A 69 3.42 0.52 -14.14
C LYS A 69 3.45 1.75 -13.23
N LYS A 70 2.41 2.58 -13.24
CA LYS A 70 2.37 3.84 -12.48
C LYS A 70 1.58 3.65 -11.20
N HIS A 71 2.26 3.74 -10.07
CA HIS A 71 1.71 3.57 -8.73
C HIS A 71 1.62 4.92 -8.02
N THR A 72 0.51 5.18 -7.34
CA THR A 72 0.33 6.38 -6.51
C THR A 72 -0.10 5.97 -5.12
N LEU A 73 0.63 6.44 -4.10
CA LEU A 73 0.25 6.39 -2.69
C LEU A 73 0.05 7.83 -2.22
N ALA A 74 -1.17 8.17 -1.82
CA ALA A 74 -1.47 9.46 -1.22
C ALA A 74 -1.95 9.30 0.23
N ILE A 75 -1.33 10.06 1.13
CA ILE A 75 -1.71 10.19 2.53
C ILE A 75 -2.10 11.64 2.78
N ASP A 76 -3.35 11.85 3.16
CA ASP A 76 -3.93 13.19 3.27
C ASP A 76 -3.67 14.00 1.98
N ASP A 77 -2.99 15.14 2.09
CA ASP A 77 -2.68 16.01 0.95
C ASP A 77 -1.34 15.68 0.26
N ASN A 78 -0.62 14.65 0.73
CA ASN A 78 0.72 14.31 0.23
C ASN A 78 0.67 13.07 -0.65
N ALA A 79 1.20 13.16 -1.88
CA ALA A 79 1.23 12.05 -2.82
C ALA A 79 2.65 11.65 -3.23
N THR A 80 2.88 10.35 -3.32
CA THR A 80 4.09 9.72 -3.85
C THR A 80 3.72 8.92 -5.08
N VAL A 81 4.47 9.13 -6.17
CA VAL A 81 4.26 8.45 -7.45
C VAL A 81 5.53 7.72 -7.84
N ILE A 82 5.42 6.43 -8.14
CA ILE A 82 6.54 5.55 -8.52
C ILE A 82 6.19 4.77 -9.79
N LEU A 83 7.20 4.49 -10.60
CA LEU A 83 7.11 3.60 -11.75
C LEU A 83 7.76 2.26 -11.41
N SER A 84 7.07 1.14 -11.66
CA SER A 84 7.67 -0.19 -11.55
C SER A 84 8.54 -0.51 -12.77
N GLU A 85 9.66 -1.21 -12.55
CA GLU A 85 10.64 -1.53 -13.60
C GLU A 85 10.43 -2.94 -14.21
N GLY A 86 9.60 -3.77 -13.59
CA GLY A 86 9.27 -5.13 -14.04
C GLY A 86 8.59 -5.17 -15.42
N SER A 87 8.58 -6.36 -16.02
CA SER A 87 7.92 -6.63 -17.30
C SER A 87 6.42 -6.89 -17.17
N ASN A 88 5.98 -7.40 -16.02
CA ASN A 88 4.58 -7.71 -15.73
C ASN A 88 3.79 -6.43 -15.42
N GLU A 89 2.54 -6.42 -15.87
CA GLU A 89 1.66 -5.25 -15.85
C GLU A 89 0.32 -5.50 -15.14
N ASN A 90 -0.04 -6.77 -14.98
CA ASN A 90 -1.28 -7.19 -14.37
C ASN A 90 -1.05 -7.54 -12.89
N LEU A 91 -2.10 -7.35 -12.09
CA LEU A 91 -2.15 -7.86 -10.73
C LEU A 91 -3.35 -8.80 -10.68
N ASP A 92 -3.08 -10.10 -10.75
CA ASP A 92 -4.07 -11.14 -10.92
C ASP A 92 -4.46 -11.74 -9.55
N LEU A 93 -5.33 -11.01 -8.83
CA LEU A 93 -5.84 -11.42 -7.52
C LEU A 93 -6.97 -12.46 -7.64
N ASP A 94 -6.91 -13.51 -6.85
CA ASP A 94 -7.95 -14.54 -6.74
C ASP A 94 -8.20 -14.99 -5.28
N GLY A 95 -7.44 -14.44 -4.33
CA GLY A 95 -7.58 -14.71 -2.90
C GLY A 95 -8.62 -13.86 -2.19
N ILE A 96 -8.77 -14.15 -0.89
CA ILE A 96 -9.64 -13.38 0.00
C ILE A 96 -9.02 -12.01 0.26
N LEU A 97 -9.84 -10.96 0.17
CA LEU A 97 -9.46 -9.63 0.63
C LEU A 97 -9.61 -9.55 2.15
N TYR A 98 -8.49 -9.38 2.85
CA TYR A 98 -8.45 -9.15 4.29
C TYR A 98 -8.35 -7.66 4.58
N ILE A 99 -9.09 -7.18 5.59
CA ILE A 99 -9.07 -5.80 6.08
C ILE A 99 -8.89 -5.79 7.60
N GLY A 100 -7.81 -5.18 8.07
CA GLY A 100 -7.49 -4.98 9.48
C GLY A 100 -6.99 -6.22 10.22
N LYS A 101 -6.01 -6.01 11.09
CA LYS A 101 -5.60 -6.93 12.16
C LYS A 101 -4.91 -6.16 13.27
#